data_AF-A0A3D0XM17-F1
#
_entry.id   AF-A0A3D0XM17-F1
#
_cell.length_a   1.000
_cell.length_b   1.000
_cell.length_c   1.000
_cell.angle_alpha   90.00
_cell.angle_beta   90.00
_cell.angle_gamma   90.00
#
_symmetry.space_group_name_H-M   'P 1'
#
loop_
_entity.id
_entity.type
_entity.pdbx_description
1 polymer ?
#
loop_
_entity_poly.entity_id
_entity_poly.type
_entity_poly.pdbx_seq_one_letter_code
_entity_poly.pdbx_strand_id
1 'polypeptide(L)'
;GFIGGLGLGGGGVLVLFLTLFAGVGQLRAQGINLAFFIPVGLFALFFHVRNHLVAFKVAWPAILLGLAGAFLGSVIAERIGANVVGKLFGLLLLILGVHEILAPRSQK
;
A
#
# COMPACT_ATOMS: atom_id res chain seq x y z
N GLY A 1 8.38 3.08 9.35
CA GLY A 1 8.15 4.38 8.68
C GLY A 1 6.75 4.41 8.09
N PHE A 2 5.99 5.48 8.35
CA PHE A 2 4.61 5.69 7.89
C PHE A 2 4.41 5.31 6.40
N ILE A 3 5.35 5.69 5.54
CA ILE A 3 5.35 5.39 4.09
C ILE A 3 5.42 3.89 3.78
N GLY A 4 6.24 3.13 4.53
CA GLY A 4 6.30 1.67 4.41
C GLY A 4 5.00 0.98 4.86
N GLY A 5 4.32 1.55 5.86
CA GLY A 5 3.02 1.08 6.33
C GLY A 5 1.86 1.35 5.37
N LEU A 6 2.00 2.36 4.50
CA LEU A 6 1.05 2.65 3.41
C LEU A 6 1.23 1.71 2.18
N GLY A 7 2.15 0.74 2.24
CA GLY A 7 2.43 -0.17 1.12
C GLY A 7 3.26 0.46 -0.01
N LEU A 8 3.77 1.69 0.19
CA LEU A 8 4.48 2.50 -0.80
C LEU A 8 6.00 2.30 -0.84
N GLY A 9 6.56 1.46 0.05
CA GLY A 9 7.97 1.07 0.00
C GLY A 9 8.28 0.20 -1.23
N GLY A 10 8.34 -1.12 -1.06
CA GLY A 10 8.56 -2.04 -2.18
C GLY A 10 7.38 -2.15 -3.15
N GLY A 11 6.15 -2.01 -2.64
CA GLY A 11 4.94 -2.17 -3.44
C GLY A 11 4.71 -1.03 -4.44
N GLY A 12 5.06 0.21 -4.07
CA GLY A 12 5.00 1.36 -4.98
C GLY A 12 5.94 1.19 -6.18
N VAL A 13 7.15 0.68 -5.94
CA VAL A 13 8.13 0.36 -6.99
C VAL A 13 7.62 -0.76 -7.90
N LEU A 14 7.00 -1.80 -7.34
CA LEU A 14 6.41 -2.90 -8.12
C LEU A 14 5.27 -2.39 -9.02
N VAL A 15 4.39 -1.55 -8.50
CA VAL A 15 3.30 -0.94 -9.28
C VAL A 15 3.88 -0.11 -10.43
N LEU A 16 4.87 0.75 -10.16
CA LEU A 16 5.57 1.54 -11.20
C LEU A 16 6.18 0.65 -12.28
N PHE A 17 6.86 -0.42 -11.88
CA PHE A 17 7.45 -1.37 -12.80
C PHE A 17 6.39 -2.01 -13.71
N LEU A 18 5.30 -2.51 -13.12
CA LEU A 18 4.22 -3.15 -13.86
C LEU A 18 3.51 -2.17 -14.81
N THR A 19 3.35 -0.91 -14.41
CA THR A 19 2.65 0.09 -15.23
C THR A 19 3.51 0.67 -16.34
N LEU A 20 4.79 0.97 -16.06
CA LEU A 20 5.68 1.64 -17.00
C LEU A 20 6.38 0.66 -17.95
N PHE A 21 6.78 -0.51 -17.45
CA PHE A 21 7.55 -1.49 -18.22
C PHE A 21 6.69 -2.66 -18.73
N ALA A 22 5.73 -3.14 -17.94
CA ALA A 22 4.89 -4.27 -18.34
C ALA A 22 3.54 -3.85 -18.99
N GLY A 23 3.25 -2.54 -19.08
CA GLY A 23 2.02 -2.02 -19.68
C GLY A 23 0.73 -2.45 -18.96
N VAL A 24 0.83 -2.91 -17.72
CA VAL A 24 -0.32 -3.37 -16.94
C VAL A 24 -1.11 -2.17 -16.45
N GLY A 25 -2.43 -2.17 -16.65
CA GLY A 25 -3.31 -1.10 -16.18
C GLY A 25 -3.24 -0.90 -14.66
N GLN A 26 -3.36 0.35 -14.21
CA GLN A 26 -3.14 0.76 -12.81
C GLN A 26 -3.91 -0.09 -11.78
N LEU A 27 -5.19 -0.35 -12.02
CA LEU A 27 -6.04 -1.13 -11.11
C LEU A 27 -5.53 -2.57 -10.96
N ARG A 28 -5.09 -3.17 -12.07
CA ARG A 28 -4.52 -4.53 -12.09
C ARG A 28 -3.13 -4.58 -11.45
N ALA A 29 -2.30 -3.57 -11.68
CA ALA A 29 -0.99 -3.47 -11.05
C ALA A 29 -1.11 -3.36 -9.52
N GLN A 30 -2.07 -2.58 -9.01
CA GLN A 30 -2.35 -2.51 -7.57
C GLN A 30 -2.92 -3.82 -7.01
N GLY A 31 -3.75 -4.53 -7.78
CA GLY A 31 -4.23 -5.86 -7.40
C GLY A 31 -3.09 -6.88 -7.28
N ILE A 32 -2.14 -6.87 -8.22
CA ILE A 32 -0.93 -7.71 -8.16
C ILE A 32 -0.10 -7.34 -6.93
N ASN A 33 0.09 -6.06 -6.66
CA ASN A 33 0.80 -5.59 -5.47
C ASN A 33 0.16 -6.11 -4.17
N LEU A 34 -1.18 -6.09 -4.06
CA LEU A 34 -1.88 -6.64 -2.91
C LEU A 34 -1.69 -8.16 -2.79
N ALA A 35 -1.74 -8.89 -3.90
CA ALA A 35 -1.51 -10.34 -3.92
C ALA A 35 -0.11 -10.69 -3.39
N PHE A 36 0.91 -9.87 -3.67
CA PHE A 36 2.25 -10.01 -3.10
C PHE A 36 2.31 -9.71 -1.60
N PHE A 37 1.48 -8.80 -1.10
CA PHE A 37 1.41 -8.49 0.33
C PHE A 37 0.76 -9.60 1.16
N ILE A 38 -0.13 -10.43 0.60
CA ILE A 38 -0.79 -11.52 1.34
C ILE A 38 0.22 -12.51 1.96
N PRO A 39 1.13 -13.15 1.19
CA PRO A 39 2.09 -14.08 1.77
C PRO A 39 3.06 -13.39 2.74
N VAL A 40 3.54 -12.19 2.41
CA VAL A 40 4.45 -11.43 3.29
C VAL A 40 3.77 -11.06 4.60
N GLY A 41 2.51 -10.61 4.54
CA GLY A 41 1.69 -10.28 5.68
C GLY A 41 1.39 -11.49 6.56
N LEU A 42 1.15 -12.66 5.96
CA LEU A 42 0.96 -13.92 6.68
C LEU A 42 2.22 -14.30 7.46
N PHE A 43 3.39 -14.28 6.83
CA PHE A 43 4.65 -14.55 7.54
C PHE A 43 4.92 -13.53 8.63
N ALA A 44 4.74 -12.23 8.34
CA ALA A 44 4.91 -11.17 9.33
C ALA A 44 3.98 -11.36 10.54
N LEU A 45 2.70 -11.67 10.31
CA LEU A 45 1.73 -11.93 11.35
C LEU A 45 2.11 -13.17 12.16
N PHE A 46 2.51 -14.27 11.50
CA PHE A 46 2.94 -15.49 12.18
C PHE A 46 4.10 -15.22 13.15
N PHE A 47 5.14 -14.53 12.70
CA PHE A 47 6.27 -14.17 13.57
C PHE A 47 5.88 -13.18 14.68
N HIS A 48 5.02 -12.19 14.40
CA HIS A 48 4.57 -11.21 15.41
C HIS A 48 3.68 -11.82 16.49
N VAL A 49 2.78 -12.74 16.11
CA VAL A 49 1.93 -13.48 17.04
C VAL A 49 2.81 -14.36 17.95
N ARG A 50 3.81 -15.04 17.38
CA ARG A 50 4.72 -15.91 18.13
C ARG A 50 5.63 -15.17 19.11
N ASN A 51 5.88 -13.88 18.87
CA ASN A 51 6.66 -13.01 19.73
C ASN A 51 5.79 -12.18 20.72
N HIS A 52 4.48 -12.42 20.81
CA HIS A 52 3.53 -11.68 21.66
C HIS A 52 3.48 -10.16 21.44
N LEU A 53 3.88 -9.69 20.25
CA LEU A 53 3.91 -8.26 19.91
C LEU A 53 2.56 -7.74 19.38
N VAL A 54 1.50 -8.56 19.42
CA VAL A 54 0.19 -8.22 18.86
C VAL A 54 -0.76 -7.79 19.97
N ALA A 55 -1.11 -6.51 19.97
CA ALA A 55 -2.16 -5.96 20.82
C ALA A 55 -3.55 -6.25 20.22
N PHE A 56 -4.09 -7.45 20.46
CA PHE A 56 -5.38 -7.90 19.91
C PHE A 56 -6.55 -6.96 20.20
N LYS A 57 -6.53 -6.23 21.33
CA LYS A 57 -7.53 -5.21 21.68
C LYS A 57 -7.61 -4.06 20.66
N VAL A 58 -6.49 -3.68 20.06
CA VAL A 58 -6.42 -2.60 19.05
C VAL A 58 -6.48 -3.18 17.64
N ALA A 59 -6.01 -4.42 17.45
CA ALA A 59 -6.04 -5.09 16.15
C ALA A 59 -7.46 -5.26 15.62
N TRP A 60 -8.43 -5.63 16.46
CA TRP A 60 -9.81 -5.88 16.02
C TRP A 60 -10.49 -4.65 15.37
N PRO A 61 -10.53 -3.46 16.01
CA PRO A 61 -11.08 -2.28 15.36
C PRO A 61 -10.28 -1.86 14.13
N ALA A 62 -8.95 -2.02 14.13
CA ALA A 62 -8.11 -1.72 12.97
C ALA A 62 -8.42 -2.65 11.77
N ILE A 63 -8.65 -3.95 12.00
CA ILE A 63 -9.04 -4.91 10.97
C ILE A 63 -10.40 -4.54 10.39
N LEU A 64 -11.39 -4.21 11.23
CA LEU A 64 -12.73 -3.84 10.77
C LEU A 64 -12.72 -2.56 9.93
N LEU A 65 -12.05 -1.51 10.43
CA LEU A 65 -11.90 -0.25 9.69
C LEU A 65 -11.09 -0.44 8.41
N GLY A 66 -10.04 -1.26 8.45
CA GLY A 66 -9.21 -1.60 7.30
C GLY A 66 -10.00 -2.35 6.22
N LEU A 67 -10.80 -3.35 6.60
CA LEU A 67 -11.67 -4.08 5.68
C LEU A 67 -12.74 -3.17 5.06
N ALA A 68 -13.41 -2.36 5.88
CA ALA A 68 -14.41 -1.41 5.40
C ALA A 68 -13.79 -0.37 4.45
N GLY A 69 -12.63 0.18 4.81
CA GLY A 69 -11.88 1.13 4.00
C GLY A 69 -11.39 0.51 2.68
N ALA A 70 -10.88 -0.72 2.71
CA ALA A 70 -10.44 -1.43 1.52
C ALA A 70 -11.60 -1.74 0.57
N PHE A 71 -12.75 -2.16 1.11
CA PHE A 71 -13.95 -2.42 0.32
C PHE A 71 -14.45 -1.12 -0.36
N LEU A 72 -14.63 -0.04 0.41
CA LEU A 72 -15.04 1.25 -0.12
C LEU A 72 -14.04 1.79 -1.13
N GLY A 73 -12.75 1.70 -0.81
CA GLY A 73 -11.66 2.12 -1.70
C GLY A 73 -11.65 1.35 -3.02
N SER A 74 -11.89 0.04 -3.00
CA SER A 74 -11.98 -0.78 -4.22
C SER A 74 -13.16 -0.37 -5.09
N VAL A 75 -14.34 -0.16 -4.50
CA VAL A 75 -15.54 0.27 -5.25
C VAL A 75 -15.34 1.65 -5.87
N ILE A 76 -14.74 2.58 -5.12
CA ILE A 76 -14.43 3.92 -5.63
C ILE A 76 -13.39 3.84 -6.75
N ALA A 77 -12.32 3.05 -6.58
CA ALA A 77 -11.25 2.89 -7.56
C ALA A 77 -11.77 2.30 -8.88
N GLU A 78 -12.71 1.36 -8.82
CA GLU A 78 -13.36 0.80 -10.00
C GLU A 78 -14.22 1.86 -10.72
N ARG A 79 -14.96 2.69 -9.97
CA ARG A 79 -15.83 3.74 -10.54
C ARG A 79 -15.09 4.90 -11.19
N ILE A 80 -13.96 5.34 -10.63
CA ILE A 80 -13.19 6.47 -11.18
C ILE A 80 -12.28 6.08 -12.35
N GLY A 81 -12.08 4.76 -12.57
CA GLY A 81 -11.35 4.22 -13.71
C GLY A 81 -9.83 4.32 -13.60
N ALA A 82 -9.13 3.43 -14.30
CA ALA A 82 -7.67 3.26 -14.20
C ALA A 82 -6.87 4.54 -14.52
N ASN A 83 -7.37 5.40 -15.41
CA ASN A 83 -6.72 6.66 -15.76
C ASN A 83 -6.66 7.66 -14.59
N VAL A 84 -7.76 7.79 -13.83
CA VAL A 84 -7.80 8.72 -12.68
C VAL A 84 -7.01 8.14 -11.52
N VAL A 85 -7.15 6.83 -11.25
CA VAL A 85 -6.34 6.13 -10.24
C VAL A 85 -4.84 6.29 -10.51
N GLY A 86 -4.42 6.19 -11.77
CA GLY A 86 -3.02 6.36 -12.18
C GLY A 86 -2.51 7.77 -11.95
N LYS A 87 -3.31 8.80 -12.28
CA LYS A 87 -2.96 10.20 -12.01
C LYS A 87 -2.83 10.48 -10.51
N LEU A 88 -3.75 9.97 -9.70
CA LEU A 88 -3.70 10.12 -8.23
C LEU A 88 -2.46 9.44 -7.65
N PHE A 89 -2.15 8.23 -8.11
CA PHE A 89 -0.95 7.51 -7.68
C PHE A 89 0.34 8.25 -8.08
N GLY A 90 0.42 8.73 -9.33
CA GLY A 90 1.56 9.53 -9.79
C GLY A 90 1.73 10.84 -9.02
N LEU A 91 0.63 11.55 -8.72
CA LEU A 91 0.66 12.76 -7.91
C LEU A 91 1.14 12.45 -6.48
N LEU A 92 0.64 11.37 -5.88
CA LEU A 92 1.08 10.92 -4.57
C LEU A 92 2.57 10.58 -4.56
N LEU A 93 3.08 9.91 -5.58
CA LEU A 93 4.52 9.64 -5.73
C LEU A 93 5.34 10.92 -5.88
N LEU A 94 4.86 11.92 -6.63
CA LEU A 94 5.53 13.22 -6.74
C LEU A 94 5.59 13.93 -5.39
N ILE A 95 4.47 13.99 -4.66
CA ILE A 95 4.42 14.61 -3.34
C ILE A 95 5.38 13.90 -2.39
N LEU A 96 5.37 12.56 -2.39
CA LEU A 96 6.28 11.78 -1.54
C LEU A 96 7.73 11.93 -1.95
N GLY A 97 8.04 11.95 -3.25
CA GLY A 97 9.40 12.18 -3.75
C GLY A 97 9.93 13.55 -3.37
N VAL A 98 9.12 14.60 -3.53
CA VAL A 98 9.47 15.96 -3.10
C VAL A 98 9.61 16.03 -1.57
N HIS A 99 8.68 15.42 -0.83
CA HIS A 99 8.75 15.37 0.63
C HIS A 99 10.01 14.64 1.09
N GLU A 100 10.40 13.52 0.49
CA GLU A 100 11.59 12.76 0.87
C GLU A 100 12.90 13.52 0.56
N ILE A 101 12.93 14.29 -0.54
CA ILE A 101 14.08 15.13 -0.91
C ILE A 101 14.22 16.32 0.03
N LEU A 102 13.10 16.93 0.45
CA LEU A 102 13.07 18.11 1.32
C LEU A 102 13.10 17.76 2.81
N ALA A 103 12.64 16.57 3.19
CA ALA A 103 12.70 16.09 4.56
C ALA A 103 14.18 15.92 4.96
N PRO A 104 14.64 16.54 6.06
CA PRO A 104 15.95 16.25 6.59
C PRO A 104 16.02 14.76 6.87
N ARG A 105 17.09 14.08 6.43
CA ARG A 105 17.35 12.65 6.69
C ARG A 105 17.24 12.35 8.18
N SER A 106 16.03 12.07 8.66
CA SER A 106 15.83 11.55 10.01
C SER A 106 15.87 10.04 9.89
N GLN A 107 17.09 9.53 9.79
CA GLN A 107 17.39 8.15 10.16
C GLN A 107 16.89 7.94 11.59
N LYS A 108 15.82 7.15 11.73
CA LYS A 108 15.56 6.34 12.93
C LYS A 108 14.96 5.01 12.50
#